data_AF-A0A8S9UHR6-F1
#
_entry.id   AF-A0A8S9UHR6-F1
#
_cell.length_a   1.000
_cell.length_b   1.000
_cell.length_c   1.000
_cell.angle_alpha   90.00
_cell.angle_beta   90.00
_cell.angle_gamma   90.00
#
_symmetry.space_group_name_H-M   'P 1'
#
loop_
_entity.id
_entity.type
_entity.pdbx_description
1 polymer ?
#
loop_
_entity_poly.entity_id
_entity_poly.type
_entity_poly.pdbx_seq_one_letter_code
_entity_poly.pdbx_strand_id
1 'polypeptide(L)'
;MERLSDCQVEGLTAFKSPSTASYRYIISLKDEKVNIWLEERSNKKQWQTGFLSKTDYVTSANVFVDASAADYVSCFKQCLDCPLGEDDDAERKLTSRKEGKL
;
A
#
# COMPACT_ATOMS: atom_id res chain seq x y z
N MET A 1 -23.94 -15.04 -0.20
CA MET A 1 -22.93 -14.08 -0.68
C MET A 1 -22.33 -13.47 0.58
N GLU A 2 -21.17 -13.96 1.01
CA GLU A 2 -20.50 -13.42 2.19
C GLU A 2 -20.05 -12.00 1.86
N ARG A 3 -20.57 -11.01 2.59
CA ARG A 3 -20.02 -9.66 2.50
C ARG A 3 -18.59 -9.75 3.00
N LEU A 4 -17.63 -9.36 2.17
CA LEU A 4 -16.25 -9.18 2.61
C LEU A 4 -16.29 -8.14 3.75
N SER A 5 -15.91 -8.58 4.94
CA SER A 5 -15.95 -7.74 6.13
C SER A 5 -14.97 -6.59 5.97
N ASP A 6 -15.42 -5.37 6.29
CA ASP A 6 -14.55 -4.22 6.45
C ASP A 6 -13.41 -4.59 7.39
N CYS A 7 -12.17 -4.22 7.04
CA CYS A 7 -11.01 -4.56 7.82
C CYS A 7 -9.98 -3.44 7.81
N GLN A 8 -9.08 -3.45 8.79
CA GLN A 8 -8.00 -2.50 8.88
C GLN A 8 -6.75 -3.24 9.35
N VAL A 9 -5.63 -2.97 8.68
CA VAL A 9 -4.32 -3.47 9.07
C VAL A 9 -3.34 -2.32 9.15
N GLU A 10 -2.38 -2.44 10.06
CA GLU A 10 -1.32 -1.44 10.25
C GLU A 10 0.05 -2.12 10.31
N GLY A 11 1.09 -1.30 10.18
CA GLY A 11 2.45 -1.75 10.31
C GLY A 11 3.48 -0.65 10.16
N LEU A 12 4.74 -1.07 10.18
CA LEU A 12 5.90 -0.24 9.93
C LEU A 12 6.60 -0.71 8.67
N THR A 13 7.08 0.24 7.88
CA THR A 13 7.85 -0.06 6.67
C THR A 13 8.97 0.96 6.48
N ALA A 14 9.92 0.63 5.61
CA ALA A 14 11.00 1.49 5.17
C ALA A 14 11.17 1.34 3.65
N PHE A 15 11.80 2.33 3.02
CA PHE A 15 12.07 2.34 1.58
C PHE A 15 13.58 2.47 1.34
N LYS A 16 14.14 1.80 0.32
CA LYS A 16 15.61 1.64 0.15
C LYS A 16 16.34 2.94 -0.17
N SER A 17 15.66 3.97 -0.68
CA SER A 17 16.21 5.29 -1.02
C SER A 17 15.08 6.27 -1.37
N PRO A 18 15.20 7.59 -1.07
CA PRO A 18 16.34 8.31 -0.50
C PRO A 18 16.37 8.41 1.03
N SER A 19 15.59 7.60 1.77
CA SER A 19 15.42 7.80 3.21
C SER A 19 15.77 6.55 4.04
N THR A 20 16.53 6.77 5.12
CA THR A 20 16.56 5.88 6.31
C THR A 20 15.27 6.04 7.15
N ALA A 21 14.25 6.70 6.60
CA ALA A 21 13.04 7.02 7.33
C ALA A 21 12.19 5.76 7.54
N SER A 22 11.64 5.66 8.74
CA SER A 22 10.62 4.67 9.08
C SER A 22 9.24 5.28 8.87
N TYR A 23 8.36 4.53 8.24
CA TYR A 23 6.99 4.95 7.93
C TYR A 23 5.99 4.08 8.69
N ARG A 24 4.94 4.70 9.22
CA ARG A 24 3.73 3.99 9.67
C ARG A 24 2.77 3.92 8.50
N TYR A 25 2.17 2.76 8.28
CA TYR A 25 1.14 2.61 7.28
C TYR A 25 -0.13 2.03 7.90
N ILE A 26 -1.28 2.39 7.31
CA ILE A 26 -2.58 1.82 7.60
C ILE A 26 -3.22 1.48 6.25
N ILE A 27 -3.74 0.27 6.09
CA ILE A 27 -4.54 -0.14 4.95
C ILE A 27 -5.94 -0.46 5.46
N SER A 28 -6.93 0.26 4.95
CA SER A 28 -8.33 0.08 5.31
C SER A 28 -9.10 -0.49 4.12
N LEU A 29 -9.91 -1.53 4.35
CA LEU A 29 -10.90 -2.05 3.42
C LEU A 29 -12.28 -1.65 3.91
N LYS A 30 -13.05 -0.97 3.06
CA LYS A 30 -14.45 -0.65 3.34
C LYS A 30 -15.26 -0.72 2.06
N ASP A 31 -16.39 -1.42 2.08
CA ASP A 31 -17.28 -1.55 0.91
C ASP A 31 -16.51 -1.96 -0.37
N GLU A 32 -15.61 -2.96 -0.23
CA GLU A 32 -14.69 -3.45 -1.28
C GLU A 32 -13.67 -2.43 -1.82
N LYS A 33 -13.56 -1.27 -1.18
CA LYS A 33 -12.61 -0.22 -1.53
C LYS A 33 -11.44 -0.17 -0.56
N VAL A 34 -10.25 0.06 -1.11
CA VAL A 34 -9.00 0.08 -0.37
C VAL A 34 -8.53 1.51 -0.19
N ASN A 35 -8.18 1.90 1.03
CA ASN A 35 -7.47 3.14 1.32
C ASN A 35 -6.12 2.82 1.94
N ILE A 36 -5.05 3.43 1.42
CA ILE A 36 -3.71 3.32 1.97
C ILE A 36 -3.33 4.69 2.54
N TRP A 37 -3.01 4.71 3.82
CA TRP A 37 -2.47 5.86 4.53
C TRP A 37 -1.02 5.59 4.93
N LEU A 38 -0.17 6.59 4.80
CA LEU A 38 1.26 6.52 5.09
C LEU A 38 1.70 7.77 5.85
N GLU A 39 2.48 7.60 6.90
CA GLU A 39 3.13 8.68 7.65
C GLU A 39 4.63 8.45 7.76
N GLU A 40 5.41 9.47 7.45
CA GLU A 40 6.83 9.50 7.81
C GLU A 40 7.00 9.85 9.30
N ARG A 41 7.59 8.95 10.08
CA ARG A 41 7.59 9.06 11.56
C ARG A 41 8.39 10.25 12.09
N SER A 42 9.43 10.68 11.37
CA SER A 42 10.36 11.72 11.81
C SER A 42 9.79 13.12 11.65
N ASN A 43 9.22 13.43 10.48
CA ASN A 43 8.72 14.77 10.17
C ASN A 43 7.18 14.88 10.18
N LYS A 44 6.48 13.77 10.42
CA LYS A 44 5.01 13.68 10.51
C LYS A 44 4.27 14.06 9.23
N LYS A 45 4.94 14.08 8.07
CA LYS A 45 4.25 14.21 6.78
C LYS A 45 3.41 12.97 6.53
N GLN A 46 2.20 13.18 6.02
CA GLN A 46 1.18 12.15 5.81
C GLN A 46 0.64 12.21 4.39
N TRP A 47 0.32 11.03 3.85
CA TRP A 47 -0.30 10.85 2.55
C TRP A 47 -1.40 9.80 2.64
N GLN A 48 -2.44 9.95 1.81
CA GLN A 48 -3.52 8.97 1.71
C GLN A 48 -4.05 8.91 0.29
N THR A 49 -4.49 7.73 -0.14
CA THR A 49 -5.07 7.51 -1.47
C THR A 49 -6.54 7.90 -1.56
N GLY A 50 -7.27 7.90 -0.43
CA GLY A 50 -8.72 7.79 -0.44
C GLY A 50 -9.17 6.35 -0.73
N PHE A 51 -10.48 6.12 -0.76
CA PHE A 51 -11.05 4.79 -1.02
C PHE A 51 -11.05 4.47 -2.52
N LEU A 52 -10.06 3.67 -2.93
CA LEU A 52 -9.85 3.18 -4.29
C LEU A 52 -10.73 1.97 -4.57
N SER A 53 -11.39 1.98 -5.71
CA SER A 53 -12.05 0.80 -6.27
C SER A 53 -11.02 -0.17 -6.84
N LYS A 54 -11.41 -1.44 -7.03
CA LYS A 54 -10.49 -2.48 -7.54
C LYS A 54 -9.83 -2.08 -8.87
N THR A 55 -10.54 -1.40 -9.76
CA THR A 55 -10.03 -0.95 -11.06
C THR A 55 -8.97 0.16 -10.96
N ASP A 56 -8.86 0.83 -9.82
CA ASP A 56 -7.87 1.90 -9.62
C ASP A 56 -6.46 1.33 -9.30
N TYR A 57 -6.38 0.09 -8.80
CA TYR A 57 -5.12 -0.57 -8.44
C TYR A 57 -4.89 -1.93 -9.12
N VAL A 58 -5.90 -2.48 -9.80
CA VAL A 58 -5.83 -3.71 -10.59
C VAL A 58 -6.05 -3.41 -12.07
N THR A 59 -5.09 -3.85 -12.87
CA THR A 59 -5.05 -3.88 -14.33
C THR A 59 -5.19 -5.32 -14.82
N SER A 60 -5.41 -5.51 -16.11
CA SER A 60 -5.40 -6.85 -16.72
C SER A 60 -4.06 -7.58 -16.57
N ALA A 61 -2.95 -6.87 -16.33
CA ALA A 61 -1.63 -7.46 -16.20
C ALA A 61 -1.31 -7.98 -14.78
N ASN A 62 -1.97 -7.44 -13.74
CA ASN A 62 -1.73 -7.81 -12.34
C ASN A 62 -3.00 -8.36 -11.65
N VAL A 63 -4.03 -8.69 -12.43
CA VAL A 63 -5.25 -9.32 -11.89
C VAL A 63 -4.97 -10.77 -11.51
N PHE A 64 -5.20 -11.10 -10.25
CA PHE A 64 -5.32 -12.48 -9.79
C PHE A 64 -6.76 -12.95 -10.01
N VAL A 65 -6.91 -14.14 -10.60
CA VAL A 65 -8.20 -14.81 -10.80
C VAL A 65 -8.87 -14.99 -9.45
N ASP A 66 -10.15 -14.62 -9.38
CA ASP A 66 -11.01 -14.72 -8.17
C ASP A 66 -10.54 -13.96 -6.92
N ALA A 67 -9.46 -13.17 -7.00
CA ALA A 67 -8.97 -12.41 -5.84
C ALA A 67 -9.94 -11.29 -5.46
N SER A 68 -10.34 -11.27 -4.20
CA SER A 68 -11.14 -10.23 -3.57
C SER A 68 -10.29 -8.99 -3.24
N ALA A 69 -10.93 -7.86 -2.91
CA ALA A 69 -10.23 -6.68 -2.41
C ALA A 69 -9.44 -6.99 -1.11
N ALA A 70 -9.92 -7.91 -0.27
CA ALA A 70 -9.22 -8.35 0.93
C ALA A 70 -7.91 -9.09 0.61
N ASP A 71 -7.90 -9.92 -0.45
CA ASP A 71 -6.68 -10.62 -0.88
C ASP A 71 -5.60 -9.61 -1.34
N TYR A 72 -6.01 -8.54 -2.03
CA TYR A 72 -5.09 -7.45 -2.38
C TYR A 72 -4.60 -6.69 -1.14
N VAL A 73 -5.44 -6.46 -0.12
CA VAL A 73 -5.00 -5.87 1.15
C VAL A 73 -3.93 -6.73 1.83
N SER A 74 -4.12 -8.06 1.85
CA SER A 74 -3.10 -8.99 2.35
C SER A 74 -1.81 -8.93 1.53
N CYS A 75 -1.91 -8.85 0.20
CA CYS A 75 -0.76 -8.70 -0.68
C CYS A 75 0.01 -7.39 -0.40
N PHE A 76 -0.69 -6.25 -0.33
CA PHE A 76 -0.08 -4.96 0.00
C PHE A 76 0.59 -4.99 1.37
N LYS A 77 -0.05 -5.58 2.38
CA LYS A 77 0.55 -5.75 3.71
C LYS A 77 1.83 -6.57 3.63
N GLN A 78 1.81 -7.72 2.98
CA GLN A 78 3.00 -8.57 2.81
C GLN A 78 4.13 -7.83 2.09
N CYS A 79 3.82 -7.05 1.05
CA CYS A 79 4.81 -6.23 0.36
C CYS A 79 5.42 -5.17 1.28
N LEU A 80 4.65 -4.55 2.18
CA LEU A 80 5.16 -3.53 3.10
C LEU A 80 5.91 -4.10 4.31
N ASP A 81 5.53 -5.30 4.77
CA ASP A 81 6.14 -5.99 5.91
C ASP A 81 7.39 -6.78 5.53
N CYS A 82 7.56 -7.12 4.25
CA CYS A 82 8.72 -7.85 3.79
C CYS A 82 10.01 -7.09 4.22
N PRO A 83 11.07 -7.77 4.69
CA PRO A 83 12.36 -7.12 4.92
C PRO A 83 12.89 -6.53 3.61
N LEU A 84 13.54 -5.37 3.69
CA LEU A 84 14.36 -4.90 2.57
C LEU A 84 15.59 -5.82 2.53
N GLY A 85 15.60 -6.77 1.59
CA GLY A 85 16.76 -7.65 1.37
C GLY A 85 17.99 -6.85 0.94
N GLU A 86 19.16 -7.43 1.15
CA GLU A 86 20.42 -6.89 0.63
C GLU A 86 20.46 -6.98 -0.91
N ASP A 87 19.79 -7.98 -1.49
CA ASP A 87 19.59 -8.13 -2.93
C ASP A 87 18.72 -7.00 -3.53
N ASP A 88 19.10 -6.54 -4.73
CA ASP A 88 18.44 -5.47 -5.46
C ASP A 88 17.07 -5.84 -6.06
N ASP A 89 16.61 -7.08 -5.90
CA ASP A 89 15.36 -7.52 -6.51
C ASP A 89 14.10 -7.01 -5.77
N ALA A 90 14.23 -6.61 -4.50
CA ALA A 90 13.12 -6.11 -3.69
C ALA A 90 13.22 -4.59 -3.43
N GLU A 91 13.24 -3.79 -4.49
CA GLU A 91 13.32 -2.33 -4.38
C GLU A 91 11.94 -1.68 -4.14
N ARG A 92 11.61 -1.44 -2.87
CA ARG A 92 10.59 -0.44 -2.53
C ARG A 92 11.21 0.95 -2.57
N LYS A 93 10.92 1.71 -3.64
CA LYS A 93 11.41 3.07 -3.87
C LYS A 93 10.25 4.08 -3.83
N LEU A 94 10.50 5.24 -3.21
CA LEU A 94 9.60 6.38 -3.26
C LEU A 94 10.16 7.41 -4.25
N THR A 95 9.48 7.59 -5.38
CA THR A 95 9.80 8.65 -6.34
C THR A 95 8.98 9.89 -6.04
N SER A 96 9.65 11.02 -5.78
CA SER A 96 8.97 12.31 -5.74
C SER A 96 8.44 12.62 -7.15
N ARG A 97 7.11 12.70 -7.28
CA ARG A 97 6.48 13.17 -8.52
C ARG A 97 6.43 14.69 -8.46
N LYS A 98 7.15 15.37 -9.36
CA LYS A 98 7.00 16.82 -9.56
C LYS A 98 5.52 17.08 -9.90
N GLU A 99 4.91 18.03 -9.20
CA GLU A 99 3.48 18.33 -9.26
C GLU A 99 2.91 18.24 -10.68
N GLY A 100 2.01 17.29 -10.88
CA GLY A 100 1.27 17.11 -12.12
C GLY A 100 -0.12 16.65 -11.73
N LYS A 101 -1.08 17.57 -11.89
CA LYS A 101 -2.52 17.48 -11.58
C LYS A 101 -3.09 16.07 -11.83
N LEU A 102 -3.87 15.58 -10.87
CA LEU A 102 -4.80 14.45 -11.06
C LEU A 102 -5.86 14.81 -12.11
#